data_AF-A0A191YVV4-F1
#
_entry.id   AF-A0A191YVV4-F1
#
_cell.length_a   1.000
_cell.length_b   1.000
_cell.length_c   1.000
_cell.angle_alpha   90.00
_cell.angle_beta   90.00
_cell.angle_gamma   90.00
#
_symmetry.space_group_name_H-M   'P 1'
#
loop_
_entity.id
_entity.type
_entity.pdbx_description
1 polymer ?
#
loop_
_entity_poly.entity_id
_entity_poly.type
_entity_poly.pdbx_seq_one_letter_code
_entity_poly.pdbx_strand_id
1 'polypeptide(L)'
;MKRPYLSLATLVIFSLYTAGTMFVADQSLIDFGLELISSPDTAQIVIDLYLLGVLACIWMYRDARSKGRSAVSLVPYFLITAVFVSIGPLLYLVINGFAKKKLPTDTTGYSIDISRNLD
;
A
#
# COMPACT_ATOMS: atom_id res chain seq x y z
N MET A 1 12.18 0.68 -3.67
CA MET A 1 12.38 2.05 -3.16
C MET A 1 13.08 1.97 -1.82
N LYS A 2 14.23 2.63 -1.66
CA LYS A 2 15.18 2.41 -0.54
C LYS A 2 14.72 2.96 0.83
N ARG A 3 13.46 3.40 0.98
CA ARG A 3 12.97 4.03 2.22
C ARG A 3 11.49 3.67 2.50
N PRO A 4 11.19 2.47 3.03
CA PRO A 4 9.82 2.11 3.44
C PRO A 4 9.25 3.08 4.49
N TYR A 5 10.12 3.80 5.20
CA TYR A 5 9.77 4.82 6.18
C TYR A 5 8.95 5.98 5.61
N LEU A 6 9.13 6.35 4.34
CA LEU A 6 8.35 7.42 3.71
C LEU A 6 6.88 7.01 3.53
N SER A 7 6.65 5.80 3.00
CA SER A 7 5.30 5.25 2.86
C SER A 7 4.65 5.04 4.22
N LEU A 8 5.42 4.61 5.22
CA LEU A 8 4.92 4.42 6.58
C LEU A 8 4.53 5.76 7.22
N ALA A 9 5.40 6.77 7.16
CA ALA A 9 5.11 8.10 7.68
C ALA A 9 3.86 8.70 7.03
N THR A 10 3.76 8.61 5.70
CA THR A 10 2.58 9.08 4.96
C THR A 10 1.33 8.32 5.38
N LEU A 11 1.41 7.00 5.54
CA LEU A 11 0.28 6.18 5.97
C LEU A 11 -0.20 6.57 7.36
N VAL A 12 0.73 6.75 8.31
CA VAL A 12 0.40 7.10 9.70
C VAL A 12 -0.23 8.48 9.77
N ILE A 13 0.40 9.48 9.12
CA ILE A 13 -0.11 10.85 9.11
C ILE A 13 -1.49 10.91 8.45
N PHE A 14 -1.65 10.30 7.29
CA PHE A 14 -2.92 10.31 6.57
C PHE A 14 -4.02 9.56 7.34
N SER A 15 -3.72 8.38 7.88
CA SER A 15 -4.70 7.60 8.65
C SER A 15 -5.12 8.32 9.93
N LEU A 16 -4.18 8.97 10.62
CA LEU A 16 -4.49 9.75 11.83
C LEU A 16 -5.34 10.97 11.50
N TYR A 17 -5.03 11.66 10.40
CA TYR A 17 -5.86 12.76 9.91
C TYR A 17 -7.27 12.28 9.56
N THR A 18 -7.41 11.20 8.79
CA THR A 18 -8.72 10.63 8.44
C THR A 18 -9.50 10.20 9.69
N ALA A 19 -8.87 9.52 10.65
CA ALA A 19 -9.50 9.12 11.90
C ALA A 19 -9.92 10.34 12.74
N GLY A 20 -9.09 11.38 12.82
CA GLY A 20 -9.41 12.63 13.50
C GLY A 20 -10.61 13.34 12.85
N THR A 21 -10.65 13.39 11.52
CA THR A 21 -11.79 13.98 10.80
C THR A 21 -13.07 13.18 11.03
N MET A 22 -13.01 11.86 11.05
CA MET A 22 -14.17 11.00 11.33
C MET A 22 -14.65 11.09 12.78
N PHE A 23 -13.72 11.31 13.72
CA PHE A 23 -14.07 11.46 15.12
C PHE A 23 -14.77 12.80 15.41
N VAL A 24 -14.42 13.85 14.67
CA VAL A 24 -15.03 15.18 14.79
C VAL A 24 -16.28 15.31 13.92
N ALA A 25 -16.39 14.53 12.84
CA ALA A 25 -17.53 14.57 11.95
C ALA A 25 -18.77 13.94 12.60
N ASP A 26 -19.83 14.73 12.77
CA ASP A 26 -21.17 14.25 13.14
C ASP A 26 -21.86 13.47 12.01
N GLN A 27 -21.38 13.64 10.77
CA GLN A 27 -21.96 13.07 9.57
C GLN A 27 -21.35 11.72 9.20
N SER A 28 -22.17 10.83 8.63
CA SER A 28 -21.69 9.55 8.15
C SER A 28 -20.80 9.71 6.90
N LEU A 29 -19.91 8.74 6.68
CA LEU A 29 -19.09 8.63 5.46
C LEU A 29 -19.93 8.66 4.18
N ILE A 30 -21.09 8.02 4.23
CA ILE A 30 -21.98 7.86 3.09
C ILE A 30 -22.64 9.20 2.77
N ASP A 31 -23.12 9.91 3.79
CA ASP A 31 -23.72 11.24 3.62
C ASP A 31 -22.71 12.24 3.08
N PHE A 32 -21.48 12.22 3.62
CA PHE A 32 -20.38 13.03 3.09
C PHE A 32 -20.10 12.70 1.62
N GLY A 33 -20.07 11.42 1.24
CA GLY A 33 -19.88 11.01 -0.15
C GLY A 33 -21.01 11.46 -1.08
N LEU A 34 -22.26 11.37 -0.62
CA LEU A 34 -23.44 11.85 -1.35
C LEU A 34 -23.39 13.36 -1.54
N GLU A 35 -22.99 14.11 -0.52
CA GLU A 35 -22.83 15.56 -0.61
C GLU A 35 -21.74 15.95 -1.61
N LEU A 36 -20.60 15.24 -1.61
CA LEU A 36 -19.54 15.44 -2.60
C LEU A 36 -20.01 15.15 -4.03
N ILE A 37 -20.87 14.16 -4.24
CA ILE A 37 -21.39 13.84 -5.58
C ILE A 37 -22.53 14.78 -6.00
N SER A 38 -23.21 15.42 -5.04
CA SER A 38 -24.32 16.34 -5.30
C SER A 38 -23.88 17.62 -6.01
N SER A 39 -22.62 18.02 -5.85
CA SER A 39 -22.04 19.16 -6.56
C SER A 39 -21.12 18.69 -7.71
N PRO A 40 -21.29 19.20 -8.95
CA PRO A 40 -20.51 18.75 -10.11
C PRO A 40 -18.99 18.87 -9.92
N ASP A 41 -18.53 19.96 -9.29
CA ASP A 41 -17.10 20.25 -9.12
C ASP A 41 -16.42 19.26 -8.18
N THR A 42 -17.07 18.90 -7.08
CA THR A 42 -16.58 17.90 -6.13
C THR A 42 -16.79 16.48 -6.63
N ALA A 43 -17.86 16.22 -7.37
CA ALA A 43 -18.12 14.93 -7.98
C ALA A 43 -16.99 14.51 -8.93
N GLN A 44 -16.45 15.46 -9.71
CA GLN A 44 -15.30 15.20 -10.58
C GLN A 44 -14.07 14.73 -9.79
N ILE A 45 -13.80 15.33 -8.63
CA ILE A 45 -12.68 14.93 -7.76
C ILE A 45 -12.91 13.53 -7.20
N VAL A 46 -14.14 13.20 -6.78
CA VAL A 46 -14.48 11.85 -6.29
C VAL A 46 -14.29 10.82 -7.39
N ILE A 47 -14.77 11.09 -8.61
CA ILE A 47 -14.64 10.19 -9.75
C ILE A 47 -13.15 9.97 -10.08
N ASP A 48 -12.35 11.02 -10.17
CA ASP A 48 -10.92 10.92 -10.47
C ASP A 48 -10.16 10.14 -9.38
N LEU A 49 -10.49 10.38 -8.11
CA LEU A 49 -9.93 9.66 -6.97
C LEU A 49 -10.23 8.16 -7.06
N TYR A 50 -11.48 7.77 -7.34
CA TYR A 50 -11.85 6.36 -7.49
C TYR A 50 -11.22 5.73 -8.73
N LEU A 51 -11.08 6.47 -9.83
CA LEU A 51 -10.34 6.02 -11.02
C LEU A 51 -8.88 5.70 -10.67
N LEU A 52 -8.21 6.59 -9.93
CA LEU A 52 -6.87 6.37 -9.39
C LEU A 52 -6.82 5.16 -8.45
N GLY A 53 -7.84 4.97 -7.62
CA GLY A 53 -8.00 3.80 -6.75
C GLY A 53 -8.06 2.48 -7.54
N VAL A 54 -8.84 2.45 -8.62
CA VAL A 54 -8.94 1.27 -9.51
C VAL A 54 -7.59 1.00 -10.18
N LEU A 55 -6.92 2.03 -10.70
CA LEU A 55 -5.59 1.88 -11.28
C LEU A 55 -4.57 1.36 -10.26
N ALA A 56 -4.65 1.83 -9.02
CA ALA A 56 -3.81 1.34 -7.93
C ALA A 56 -4.10 -0.14 -7.61
N CYS A 57 -5.37 -0.56 -7.60
CA CYS A 57 -5.76 -1.96 -7.42
C CYS A 57 -5.20 -2.86 -8.54
N ILE A 58 -5.32 -2.43 -9.81
CA ILE A 58 -4.76 -3.14 -10.97
C ILE A 58 -3.24 -3.24 -10.84
N TRP A 59 -2.58 -2.14 -10.45
CA TRP A 59 -1.15 -2.12 -10.22
C TRP A 59 -0.73 -3.09 -9.11
N MET A 60 -1.43 -3.10 -7.97
CA MET A 60 -1.16 -4.02 -6.86
C MET A 60 -1.34 -5.48 -7.28
N TYR A 61 -2.39 -5.79 -8.04
CA TYR A 61 -2.63 -7.12 -8.60
C TYR A 61 -1.46 -7.57 -9.47
N ARG A 62 -1.02 -6.70 -10.39
CA ARG A 62 0.09 -7.01 -11.30
C ARG A 62 1.43 -7.13 -10.56
N ASP A 63 1.68 -6.31 -9.54
CA ASP A 63 2.88 -6.38 -8.69
C ASP A 63 2.91 -7.63 -7.79
N ALA A 64 1.76 -8.05 -7.24
CA ALA A 64 1.70 -9.31 -6.48
C ALA A 64 1.93 -10.53 -7.38
N ARG A 65 1.33 -10.52 -8.59
CA ARG A 65 1.49 -11.62 -9.55
C ARG A 65 2.93 -11.73 -10.06
N SER A 66 3.60 -10.61 -10.34
CA SER A 66 5.01 -10.61 -10.76
C SER A 66 5.95 -11.13 -9.67
N LYS A 67 5.54 -11.05 -8.39
CA LYS A 67 6.28 -11.56 -7.22
C LYS A 67 5.89 -12.98 -6.83
N GLY A 68 5.06 -13.67 -7.62
CA GLY A 68 4.59 -15.03 -7.33
C GLY A 68 3.68 -15.13 -6.10
N ARG A 69 3.14 -14.01 -5.60
CA ARG A 69 2.24 -13.98 -4.45
C ARG A 69 0.80 -14.24 -4.89
N SER A 70 0.04 -14.94 -4.04
CA SER A 70 -1.38 -15.19 -4.28
C SER A 70 -2.16 -13.87 -4.27
N ALA A 71 -3.03 -13.68 -5.27
CA ALA A 71 -3.94 -12.54 -5.36
C ALA A 71 -4.90 -12.46 -4.17
N VAL A 72 -5.16 -13.57 -3.49
CA VAL A 72 -5.98 -13.64 -2.27
C VAL A 72 -5.38 -12.78 -1.16
N SER A 73 -4.05 -12.64 -1.12
CA SER A 73 -3.36 -11.76 -0.17
C SER A 73 -3.68 -10.28 -0.37
N LEU A 74 -4.24 -9.88 -1.52
CA LEU A 74 -4.59 -8.49 -1.83
C LEU A 74 -6.01 -8.10 -1.42
N VAL A 75 -6.90 -9.07 -1.19
CA VAL A 75 -8.30 -8.87 -0.80
C VAL A 75 -8.46 -7.87 0.35
N PRO A 76 -7.76 -8.00 1.50
CA PRO A 76 -7.91 -7.04 2.59
C PRO A 76 -7.49 -5.62 2.18
N TYR A 77 -6.50 -5.48 1.30
CA TYR A 77 -6.08 -4.17 0.81
C TYR A 77 -7.12 -3.57 -0.12
N PHE A 78 -7.76 -4.36 -0.98
CA PHE A 78 -8.82 -3.86 -1.86
C PHE A 78 -10.05 -3.41 -1.09
N LEU A 79 -10.42 -4.09 -0.01
CA LEU A 79 -11.51 -3.65 0.87
C LEU A 79 -11.19 -2.29 1.52
N ILE A 80 -9.96 -2.12 2.01
CA ILE A 80 -9.52 -0.83 2.57
C ILE A 80 -9.46 0.25 1.49
N THR A 81 -8.97 -0.06 0.28
CA THR A 81 -8.97 0.86 -0.86
C THR A 81 -10.39 1.25 -1.27
N ALA A 82 -11.37 0.36 -1.19
CA ALA A 82 -12.75 0.70 -1.56
C ALA A 82 -13.35 1.79 -0.67
N VAL A 83 -12.96 1.83 0.61
CA VAL A 83 -13.46 2.83 1.57
C VAL A 83 -12.57 4.06 1.64
N PHE A 84 -11.25 3.86 1.65
CA PHE A 84 -10.29 4.90 1.96
C PHE A 84 -9.33 5.23 0.81
N VAL A 85 -9.52 4.63 -0.37
CA VAL A 85 -8.78 4.78 -1.64
C VAL A 85 -7.26 4.75 -1.48
N SER A 86 -6.67 5.80 -0.93
CA SER A 86 -5.23 5.96 -0.69
C SER A 86 -4.65 5.04 0.40
N ILE A 87 -5.41 4.63 1.42
CA ILE A 87 -4.85 3.83 2.55
C ILE A 87 -4.38 2.44 2.08
N GLY A 88 -5.16 1.76 1.23
CA GLY A 88 -4.86 0.39 0.79
C GLY A 88 -3.54 0.27 0.01
N PRO A 89 -3.29 1.09 -1.03
CA PRO A 89 -2.03 1.10 -1.78
C PRO A 89 -0.83 1.53 -0.92
N LEU A 90 -1.00 2.50 -0.01
CA LEU A 90 0.06 2.88 0.92
C LEU A 90 0.42 1.72 1.86
N LEU A 91 -0.58 1.04 2.42
CA LEU A 91 -0.34 -0.10 3.31
C LEU A 91 0.38 -1.23 2.57
N TYR A 92 -0.01 -1.47 1.31
CA TYR A 92 0.69 -2.41 0.44
C TYR A 92 2.15 -2.04 0.24
N LEU A 93 2.44 -0.78 -0.08
CA LEU A 93 3.81 -0.29 -0.25
C LEU A 93 4.65 -0.43 1.01
N VAL A 94 4.07 -0.14 2.18
CA VAL A 94 4.71 -0.32 3.49
C VAL A 94 5.10 -1.78 3.70
N ILE A 95 4.13 -2.70 3.61
CA ILE A 95 4.34 -4.13 3.89
C ILE A 95 5.32 -4.75 2.90
N ASN A 96 5.18 -4.43 1.62
CA ASN A 96 6.07 -4.90 0.55
C ASN A 96 7.49 -4.30 0.69
N GLY A 97 7.59 -3.04 1.13
CA GLY A 97 8.85 -2.35 1.40
C GLY A 97 9.62 -2.96 2.57
N PHE A 98 8.93 -3.36 3.64
CA PHE A 98 9.53 -4.08 4.77
C PHE A 98 9.87 -5.53 4.43
N ALA A 99 9.03 -6.22 3.65
CA ALA A 99 9.28 -7.60 3.21
C ALA A 99 10.55 -7.74 2.37
N LYS A 100 10.92 -6.73 1.56
CA LYS A 100 12.18 -6.71 0.80
C LYS A 100 13.44 -6.54 1.66
N LYS A 101 13.32 -6.14 2.94
CA LYS A 101 14.47 -5.92 3.84
C LYS A 101 14.94 -7.19 4.56
N LYS A 102 14.36 -8.36 4.27
CA LYS A 102 14.90 -9.65 4.71
C LYS A 102 15.91 -10.19 3.70
N LEU A 103 17.15 -9.71 3.78
CA LEU A 103 18.35 -10.50 3.48
C LEU A 103 19.40 -10.08 4.53
N PRO A 104 19.61 -10.92 5.55
CA PRO A 104 20.90 -11.57 5.66
C PRO A 104 20.72 -13.03 5.28
N THR A 105 21.08 -13.38 4.05
CA THR A 105 21.51 -14.75 3.78
C THR A 105 22.98 -14.78 4.12
N ASP A 106 23.28 -14.93 5.40
CA ASP A 106 24.49 -15.67 5.78
C ASP A 106 24.01 -16.95 6.43
N THR A 107 24.09 -18.02 5.66
CA THR A 107 24.16 -19.36 6.22
C THR A 107 25.27 -20.05 5.43
N THR A 108 26.51 -19.59 5.63
CA THR A 108 27.72 -20.37 5.39
C THR A 108 27.85 -20.94 3.97
N GLY A 109 27.67 -20.11 2.95
CA GLY A 109 28.10 -20.41 1.58
C GLY A 109 29.59 -20.11 1.39
N TYR A 110 30.43 -20.55 2.32
CA TYR A 110 31.87 -20.44 2.16
C TYR A 110 32.27 -21.40 1.05
N SER A 111 32.60 -20.89 -0.15
CA SER A 111 33.45 -21.64 -1.07
C SER A 111 34.86 -21.62 -0.48
N ILE A 112 35.20 -22.62 0.35
CA ILE A 112 36.62 -22.84 0.69
C ILE A 112 37.19 -23.39 -0.60
N ASP A 113 37.90 -22.55 -1.33
CA ASP A 113 38.83 -23.05 -2.31
C ASP A 113 40.06 -23.59 -1.54
N ILE A 114 39.95 -24.84 -1.04
CA ILE A 114 41.03 -25.55 -0.30
C ILE A 114 42.22 -25.85 -1.22
N SER A 115 42.11 -25.61 -2.52
CA SER A 115 43.11 -26.06 -3.48
C SER A 115 44.27 -25.08 -3.73
N ARG A 116 44.42 -24.01 -2.93
CA ARG A 116 45.38 -22.92 -3.22
C ARG A 116 46.51 -22.72 -2.20
N ASN A 117 46.75 -23.69 -1.31
CA ASN A 117 47.80 -23.60 -0.28
C ASN A 117 48.60 -24.90 -0.08
N LEU A 118 48.63 -25.76 -1.09
CA LEU A 118 49.71 -26.74 -1.27
C LEU A 118 50.32 -26.45 -2.63
N ASP A 119 51.37 -25.62 -2.64
CA ASP A 119 52.53 -25.65 -3.55
C ASP A 119 53.48 -24.48 -3.21
#